data_AF-A0A7V2Z2S6-F1
#
_entry.id   AF-A0A7V2Z2S6-F1
#
_cell.length_a   1.000
_cell.length_b   1.000
_cell.length_c   1.000
_cell.angle_alpha   90.00
_cell.angle_beta   90.00
_cell.angle_gamma   90.00
#
_symmetry.space_group_name_H-M   'P 1'
#
loop_
_entity.id
_entity.type
_entity.pdbx_description
1 polymer ?
#
loop_
_entity_poly.entity_id
_entity_poly.type
_entity_poly.pdbx_seq_one_letter_code
_entity_poly.pdbx_strand_id
1 'polypeptide(L)'
;MSKRSATTTHPFALNRADAQRSEQTVFAAEAFNETPALKILNPAQRAEFLLTGEPNGDRLRLETSLDRRTPLHWYLNDAYLGQSAPDRPLQLRLTAGHHTLACVAADGATARVEFQAVEP
;
A
#
# COMPACT_ATOMS: atom_id res chain seq x y z
N MET A 1 10.32 -55.38 -56.69
CA MET A 1 8.95 -55.94 -56.88
C MET A 1 8.00 -55.22 -55.94
N SER A 2 6.82 -54.88 -56.47
CA SER A 2 5.59 -54.32 -55.90
C SER A 2 5.38 -54.51 -54.38
N LYS A 3 4.64 -53.64 -53.67
CA LYS A 3 3.17 -53.58 -53.77
C LYS A 3 2.54 -52.33 -53.14
N ARG A 4 1.41 -51.98 -53.75
CA ARG A 4 0.39 -50.98 -53.41
C ARG A 4 -0.51 -51.45 -52.26
N SER A 5 -1.39 -50.52 -51.84
CA SER A 5 -2.69 -50.67 -51.14
C SER A 5 -2.60 -50.45 -49.62
N ALA A 6 -3.22 -49.45 -48.98
CA ALA A 6 -4.54 -48.78 -49.03
C ALA A 6 -5.48 -49.25 -47.89
N THR A 7 -6.09 -48.25 -47.25
CA THR A 7 -7.44 -48.25 -46.63
C THR A 7 -7.60 -48.74 -45.18
N THR A 8 -7.88 -47.76 -44.31
CA THR A 8 -9.02 -47.63 -43.38
C THR A 8 -9.55 -48.87 -42.66
N THR A 9 -9.63 -48.80 -41.32
CA THR A 9 -10.85 -49.06 -40.51
C THR A 9 -10.50 -49.00 -39.02
N HIS A 10 -11.13 -48.07 -38.29
CA HIS A 10 -11.23 -48.12 -36.83
C HIS A 10 -12.22 -49.22 -36.42
N PRO A 11 -12.05 -49.82 -35.24
CA PRO A 11 -13.08 -49.57 -34.24
C PRO A 11 -12.57 -49.33 -32.82
N PHE A 12 -13.52 -48.81 -32.06
CA PHE A 12 -13.53 -48.33 -30.69
C PHE A 12 -13.01 -49.28 -29.60
N ALA A 13 -12.32 -48.64 -28.64
CA ALA A 13 -12.48 -48.72 -27.18
C ALA A 13 -12.34 -50.07 -26.45
N LEU A 14 -11.33 -50.13 -25.59
CA LEU A 14 -11.50 -50.65 -24.23
C LEU A 14 -10.76 -49.76 -23.24
N ASN A 15 -11.54 -49.01 -22.46
CA ASN A 15 -11.09 -48.23 -21.32
C ASN A 15 -10.75 -49.19 -20.18
N ARG A 16 -9.55 -49.10 -19.61
CA ARG A 16 -9.31 -49.56 -18.23
C ARG A 16 -8.29 -48.66 -17.54
N ALA A 17 -8.74 -48.18 -16.40
CA ALA A 17 -8.15 -47.26 -15.44
C ALA A 17 -6.71 -47.57 -14.99
N ASP A 18 -6.19 -46.58 -14.26
CA ASP A 18 -5.06 -46.60 -13.35
C ASP A 18 -3.67 -46.29 -13.92
N ALA A 19 -3.31 -45.01 -13.90
CA ALA A 19 -2.34 -44.49 -12.94
C ALA A 19 -2.06 -43.02 -13.27
N GLN A 20 -2.80 -42.11 -12.63
CA GLN A 20 -2.52 -40.68 -12.63
C GLN A 20 -1.16 -40.43 -11.98
N ARG A 21 -0.14 -40.26 -12.82
CA ARG A 21 1.23 -39.97 -12.42
C ARG A 21 1.45 -38.45 -12.51
N SER A 22 1.36 -37.81 -11.35
CA SER A 22 2.24 -36.70 -10.98
C SER A 22 2.25 -35.47 -11.88
N GLU A 23 1.14 -34.75 -11.96
CA GLU A 23 1.19 -33.30 -12.23
C GLU A 23 0.97 -32.59 -10.91
N GLN A 24 2.07 -32.54 -10.16
CA GLN A 24 2.19 -31.77 -8.94
C GLN A 24 2.04 -30.30 -9.30
N THR A 25 0.81 -29.79 -9.14
CA THR A 25 0.51 -28.37 -9.23
C THR A 25 1.45 -27.62 -8.31
N VAL A 26 2.43 -26.96 -8.91
CA VAL A 26 3.20 -25.90 -8.26
C VAL A 26 2.24 -24.74 -8.00
N PHE A 27 1.46 -24.85 -6.93
CA PHE A 27 0.94 -23.66 -6.26
C PHE A 27 2.15 -23.00 -5.60
N ALA A 28 2.93 -22.28 -6.42
CA ALA A 28 3.75 -21.23 -5.88
C ALA A 28 2.77 -20.36 -5.09
N ALA A 29 2.90 -20.40 -3.77
CA ALA A 29 2.32 -19.38 -2.93
C ALA A 29 2.93 -18.07 -3.43
N GLU A 30 2.20 -17.36 -4.30
CA GLU A 30 2.36 -15.94 -4.44
C GLU A 30 2.03 -15.40 -3.05
N ALA A 31 3.05 -15.37 -2.19
CA ALA A 31 3.04 -14.49 -1.06
C ALA A 31 2.78 -13.13 -1.68
N PHE A 32 1.54 -12.66 -1.60
CA PHE A 32 1.16 -11.29 -1.79
C PHE A 32 2.01 -10.50 -0.79
N ASN A 33 3.24 -10.21 -1.20
CA ASN A 33 4.11 -9.30 -0.50
C ASN A 33 3.63 -7.91 -0.93
N GLU A 34 2.38 -7.60 -0.54
CA GLU A 34 1.84 -6.27 -0.58
C GLU A 34 2.71 -5.47 0.38
N THR A 35 3.76 -4.88 -0.18
CA THR A 35 4.51 -3.86 0.53
C THR A 35 3.45 -2.83 0.94
N PRO A 36 3.20 -2.62 2.24
CA PRO A 36 2.06 -1.83 2.66
C PRO A 36 2.22 -0.44 2.07
N ALA A 37 1.25 -0.04 1.24
CA ALA A 37 1.26 1.29 0.64
C ALA A 37 1.40 2.35 1.74
N LEU A 38 2.20 3.38 1.47
CA LEU A 38 2.33 4.52 2.38
C LEU A 38 0.96 5.14 2.60
N LYS A 39 0.55 5.27 3.86
CA LYS A 39 -0.71 5.90 4.28
C LYS A 39 -0.42 6.80 5.48
N ILE A 40 -1.01 7.99 5.47
CA ILE A 40 -1.01 8.86 6.65
C ILE A 40 -2.11 8.35 7.59
N LEU A 41 -1.74 8.07 8.83
CA LEU A 41 -2.63 7.58 9.89
C LEU A 41 -3.10 8.72 10.79
N ASN A 42 -2.24 9.72 11.01
CA ASN A 42 -2.57 10.93 11.75
C ASN A 42 -1.92 12.15 11.09
N PRO A 43 -2.69 13.18 10.68
CA PRO A 43 -4.15 13.28 10.71
C PRO A 43 -4.85 12.26 9.81
N ALA A 44 -6.06 11.85 10.20
CA ALA A 44 -6.92 11.07 9.32
C ALA A 44 -7.51 11.95 8.20
N GLN A 45 -7.89 11.33 7.08
CA GLN A 45 -8.55 12.02 5.98
C GLN A 45 -9.85 12.69 6.44
N ARG A 46 -9.99 13.99 6.15
CA ARG A 46 -11.10 14.87 6.53
C ARG A 46 -11.32 14.96 8.04
N ALA A 47 -10.26 14.79 8.84
CA ALA A 47 -10.34 15.05 10.27
C ALA A 47 -10.61 16.54 10.53
N GLU A 48 -11.32 16.82 11.62
CA GLU A 48 -11.54 18.16 12.14
C GLU A 48 -10.92 18.26 13.54
N PHE A 49 -10.13 19.31 13.78
CA PHE A 49 -9.47 19.59 15.05
C PHE A 49 -9.96 20.92 15.61
N LEU A 50 -10.32 20.93 16.88
CA LEU A 50 -10.63 22.17 17.61
C LEU A 50 -9.34 22.71 18.24
N LEU A 51 -8.99 23.96 17.92
CA LEU A 51 -7.85 24.64 18.54
C LEU A 51 -8.21 25.05 19.95
N THR A 52 -7.37 24.67 20.92
CA THR A 52 -7.62 24.98 22.34
C THR A 52 -7.02 26.33 22.73
N GLY A 53 -6.03 26.83 21.98
CA GLY A 53 -5.29 28.05 22.31
C GLY A 53 -4.32 27.87 23.48
N GLU A 54 -4.22 26.66 24.04
CA GLU A 54 -3.31 26.36 25.14
C GLU A 54 -1.86 26.26 24.67
N PRO A 55 -0.88 26.71 25.48
CA PRO A 55 0.52 26.56 25.14
C PRO A 55 0.87 25.06 24.99
N ASN A 56 1.19 24.67 23.76
CA ASN A 56 1.48 23.29 23.31
C ASN A 56 0.27 22.35 23.12
N GLY A 57 -0.96 22.82 23.32
CA GLY A 57 -2.17 22.03 23.06
C GLY A 57 -2.41 21.82 21.56
N ASP A 58 -2.12 22.84 20.75
CA ASP A 58 -2.37 22.84 19.30
C ASP A 58 -1.24 22.17 18.50
N ARG A 59 -0.81 20.97 18.93
CA ARG A 59 0.24 20.19 18.28
C ARG A 59 -0.26 18.81 17.89
N LEU A 60 0.00 18.44 16.65
CA LEU A 60 -0.37 17.15 16.08
C LEU A 60 0.88 16.35 15.76
N ARG A 61 1.02 15.15 16.33
CA ARG A 61 2.07 14.20 15.92
C ARG A 61 1.69 13.59 14.57
N LEU A 62 2.56 13.73 13.57
CA LEU A 62 2.32 13.14 12.27
C LEU A 62 2.66 11.65 12.29
N GLU A 63 1.76 10.83 11.76
CA GLU A 63 1.91 9.37 11.77
C GLU A 63 1.58 8.74 10.41
N THR A 64 2.32 7.68 10.05
CA THR A 64 2.11 6.90 8.84
C THR A 64 2.27 5.39 9.06
N SER A 65 1.84 4.61 8.07
CA SER A 65 2.07 3.16 8.00
C SER A 65 3.56 2.77 7.93
N LEU A 66 4.46 3.69 7.58
CA LEU A 66 5.89 3.42 7.36
C LEU A 66 6.83 4.15 8.34
N ASP A 67 6.31 4.88 9.34
CA ASP A 67 7.13 5.72 10.25
C ASP A 67 8.30 4.99 10.91
N ARG A 68 8.12 3.70 11.20
CA ARG A 68 9.14 2.88 11.89
C ARG A 68 10.17 2.25 10.94
N ARG A 69 10.02 2.44 9.63
CA ARG A 69 10.81 1.73 8.61
C ARG A 69 11.72 2.66 7.82
N THR A 70 11.23 3.84 7.49
CA THR A 70 11.94 4.74 6.57
C THR A 70 11.72 6.19 6.95
N PRO A 71 12.70 7.07 6.70
CA PRO A 71 12.47 8.50 6.79
C PRO A 71 11.45 8.99 5.76
N LEU A 72 10.64 9.99 6.14
CA LEU A 72 9.60 10.58 5.29
C LEU A 72 9.76 12.09 5.22
N HIS A 73 9.60 12.66 4.03
CA HIS A 73 9.58 14.11 3.79
C HIS A 73 8.14 14.61 3.84
N TRP A 74 7.87 15.66 4.62
CA TRP A 74 6.54 16.16 4.89
C TRP A 74 6.30 17.54 4.29
N TYR A 75 5.07 17.76 3.83
CA TYR A 75 4.61 18.99 3.23
C TYR A 75 3.23 19.36 3.76
N LEU A 76 3.01 20.64 4.05
CA LEU A 76 1.72 21.19 4.45
C LEU A 76 1.38 22.34 3.51
N ASN A 77 0.23 22.26 2.84
CA ASN A 77 -0.20 23.25 1.85
C ASN A 77 0.93 23.54 0.84
N ASP A 78 1.55 22.47 0.35
CA ASP A 78 2.69 22.46 -0.58
C ASP A 78 4.01 23.09 -0.05
N ALA A 79 4.04 23.53 1.21
CA ALA A 79 5.25 24.00 1.89
C ALA A 79 5.97 22.86 2.60
N TYR A 80 7.29 22.77 2.45
CA TYR A 80 8.10 21.74 3.11
C TYR A 80 8.17 21.97 4.63
N LEU A 81 7.80 20.96 5.41
CA LEU A 81 7.84 21.00 6.88
C LEU A 81 9.14 20.42 7.46
N GLY A 82 9.70 19.42 6.80
CA GLY A 82 10.85 18.68 7.32
C GLY A 82 10.75 17.17 7.10
N GLN A 83 11.59 16.43 7.82
CA GLN A 83 11.71 14.99 7.70
C GLN A 83 11.42 14.29 9.04
N SER A 84 10.55 13.28 9.03
CA SER A 84 10.41 12.34 10.15
C SER A 84 11.31 11.12 9.95
N ALA A 85 11.71 10.50 11.05
CA ALA A 85 12.42 9.22 11.09
C ALA A 85 11.87 8.38 12.25
N PRO A 86 12.14 7.07 12.32
CA PRO A 86 11.64 6.19 13.39
C PRO A 86 11.88 6.74 14.80
N ASP A 87 13.07 7.30 15.05
CA ASP A 87 13.47 7.87 16.34
C ASP A 87 13.18 9.38 16.47
N ARG A 88 12.66 10.01 15.41
CA ARG A 88 12.41 11.45 15.34
C ARG A 88 11.07 11.72 14.66
N PRO A 89 9.95 11.60 15.39
CA PRO A 89 8.65 11.95 14.86
C PRO A 89 8.56 13.46 14.60
N LEU A 90 7.78 13.85 13.59
CA LEU A 90 7.50 15.25 13.30
C LEU A 90 6.21 15.67 14.01
N GLN A 91 6.26 16.81 14.70
CA GLN A 91 5.08 17.45 15.28
C GLN A 91 4.73 18.67 14.45
N LEU A 92 3.47 18.75 14.03
CA LEU A 92 2.89 19.89 13.35
C LEU A 92 2.21 20.81 14.37
N ARG A 93 2.52 22.10 14.34
CA ARG A 93 1.71 23.10 15.04
C ARG A 93 0.48 23.41 14.19
N LEU A 94 -0.71 23.23 14.75
CA LEU A 94 -1.96 23.52 14.07
C LEU A 94 -2.18 25.04 13.99
N THR A 95 -2.81 25.43 12.89
CA THR A 95 -3.29 26.80 12.62
C THR A 95 -4.71 26.68 12.13
N ALA A 96 -5.56 27.69 12.35
CA ALA A 96 -6.94 27.61 11.87
C ALA A 96 -6.98 27.57 10.33
N GLY A 97 -7.91 26.77 9.79
CA GLY A 97 -8.16 26.68 8.35
C GLY A 97 -8.19 25.26 7.80
N HIS A 98 -8.28 25.19 6.47
CA HIS A 98 -8.20 23.95 5.72
C HIS A 98 -6.74 23.67 5.35
N HIS A 99 -6.34 22.42 5.54
CA HIS A 99 -4.97 21.99 5.35
C HIS A 99 -4.92 20.74 4.49
N THR A 100 -3.92 20.71 3.61
CA THR A 100 -3.49 19.49 2.95
C THR A 100 -2.12 19.09 3.46
N LEU A 101 -2.02 17.89 4.03
CA LEU A 101 -0.77 17.27 4.41
C LEU A 101 -0.38 16.22 3.37
N ALA A 102 0.88 16.23 2.96
CA ALA A 102 1.45 15.19 2.11
C ALA A 102 2.77 14.67 2.69
N CYS A 103 3.08 13.42 2.41
CA CYS A 103 4.40 12.85 2.69
C CYS A 103 4.93 12.03 1.52
N VAL A 104 6.26 11.98 1.43
CA VAL A 104 7.01 11.26 0.40
C VAL A 104 8.09 10.41 1.06
N ALA A 105 8.11 9.13 0.73
CA ALA A 105 9.18 8.21 1.11
C ALA A 105 10.34 8.23 0.10
N ALA A 106 11.50 7.73 0.51
CA ALA A 106 12.70 7.71 -0.34
C ALA A 106 12.56 6.85 -1.60
N ASP A 107 11.66 5.87 -1.60
CA ASP A 107 11.32 5.04 -2.77
C ASP A 107 10.33 5.72 -3.73
N GLY A 108 9.91 6.95 -3.43
CA GLY A 108 8.95 7.71 -4.20
C GLY A 108 7.48 7.44 -3.85
N ALA A 109 7.19 6.56 -2.87
CA ALA A 109 5.83 6.37 -2.40
C ALA A 109 5.30 7.66 -1.76
N THR A 110 4.06 8.03 -2.08
CA THR A 110 3.43 9.26 -1.58
C THR A 110 2.09 8.99 -0.93
N ALA A 111 1.75 9.78 0.09
CA ALA A 111 0.40 9.84 0.64
C ALA A 111 -0.01 11.30 0.86
N ARG A 112 -1.30 11.59 0.73
CA ARG A 112 -1.88 12.92 0.91
C ARG A 112 -3.18 12.80 1.68
N VAL A 113 -3.39 13.70 2.64
CA VAL A 113 -4.65 13.85 3.36
C VAL A 113 -5.06 15.30 3.50
N GLU A 114 -6.35 15.54 3.60
CA GLU A 114 -6.93 16.85 3.89
C GLU A 114 -7.50 16.84 5.31
N PHE A 115 -7.39 17.93 6.04
CA PHE A 115 -8.00 18.10 7.36
C PHE A 115 -8.34 19.56 7.61
N GLN A 116 -9.15 19.83 8.63
CA GLN A 116 -9.53 21.18 9.02
C GLN A 116 -9.19 21.40 10.49
N ALA A 117 -8.74 22.61 10.82
CA ALA A 117 -8.63 23.09 12.18
C ALA A 117 -9.53 24.31 12.36
N VAL A 118 -10.35 24.32 13.42
CA VAL A 118 -11.32 25.38 13.71
C VAL A 118 -11.04 26.00 15.07
N GLU A 119 -11.35 27.29 15.19
CA GLU A 119 -11.40 27.98 16.48
C GLU A 119 -12.77 27.75 17.14
N PRO A 120 -12.85 27.77 18.48
CA PRO A 120 -14.09 27.58 19.22
C PRO A 120 -15.10 28.72 19.06
#